data_AF-A0A383W6A7-F1
#
_entry.id   AF-A0A383W6A7-F1
#
_cell.length_a   1.000
_cell.length_b   1.000
_cell.length_c   1.000
_cell.angle_alpha   90.00
_cell.angle_beta   90.00
_cell.angle_gamma   90.00
#
_symmetry.space_group_name_H-M   'P 1'
#
loop_
_entity.id
_entity.type
_entity.pdbx_description
1 polymer ?
#
loop_
_entity_poly.entity_id
_entity_poly.type
_entity_poly.pdbx_seq_one_letter_code
_entity_poly.pdbx_strand_id
1 'polypeptide(L)'
;MSEPTSTLFNPDYTYHYDKISCMKGAYFAHVVFCYFVMLTGVGAFVSRVVPSFKWTHVWFGRGYIISMLWATATSLVIHNSGLPPATLISFVWVMGGMTIAWIIIKFHEARMQHLALAAVARSLAEAPAGPITSSDNSSSSSGTAGKALLDLDARINEEKGRIAASKTFAQRFFSIKALHGMIMFTSWINIVGRIFASNQSGDFTCHTYPVYKPLDTPDIPDSASLDVASLTLLPTHNPDYAKLPWAKLGTAGWGAALSLGPMAGAALVGAAVSFFAARAARKSGRTTPEGLDAGSGKA
;
A
#
# COMPACT_ATOMS: atom_id res chain seq x y z
N MET A 1 20.46 -42.23 -6.86
CA MET A 1 20.16 -40.78 -6.95
C MET A 1 21.13 -40.23 -7.96
N SER A 2 20.63 -39.78 -9.11
CA SER A 2 21.43 -39.08 -10.13
C SER A 2 22.06 -37.84 -9.49
N GLU A 3 23.33 -37.59 -9.74
CA GLU A 3 23.97 -36.33 -9.35
C GLU A 3 23.12 -35.15 -9.84
N PRO A 4 22.96 -34.08 -9.04
CA PRO A 4 22.28 -32.88 -9.50
C PRO A 4 23.06 -32.32 -10.69
N THR A 5 22.43 -32.31 -11.87
CA THR A 5 22.92 -31.59 -13.05
C THR A 5 23.29 -30.18 -12.64
N SER A 6 24.55 -29.81 -12.92
CA SER A 6 25.12 -28.51 -12.58
C SER A 6 24.20 -27.39 -13.05
N THR A 7 23.77 -26.50 -12.15
CA THR A 7 22.96 -25.32 -12.53
C THR A 7 23.82 -24.13 -12.97
N LEU A 8 25.11 -24.39 -13.19
CA LEU A 8 26.11 -23.38 -13.52
C LEU A 8 25.81 -22.72 -14.87
N PHE A 9 25.34 -23.47 -15.87
CA PHE A 9 25.06 -22.94 -17.21
C PHE A 9 23.56 -22.80 -17.51
N ASN A 10 22.70 -23.23 -16.59
CA ASN A 10 21.26 -23.04 -16.76
C ASN A 10 20.88 -21.53 -16.65
N PRO A 11 20.22 -20.94 -17.66
CA PRO A 11 19.82 -19.54 -17.66
C PRO A 11 18.53 -19.27 -16.86
N ASP A 12 17.72 -20.31 -16.63
CA ASP A 12 16.39 -20.20 -16.02
C ASP A 12 16.40 -20.27 -14.50
N TYR A 13 17.40 -20.91 -13.89
CA TYR A 13 17.52 -20.97 -12.44
C TYR A 13 18.95 -21.18 -11.95
N THR A 14 19.18 -21.02 -10.65
CA THR A 14 20.49 -21.19 -10.01
C THR A 14 20.31 -21.80 -8.62
N TYR A 15 20.98 -22.93 -8.38
CA TYR A 15 21.06 -23.58 -7.08
C TYR A 15 22.48 -23.55 -6.53
N HIS A 16 22.60 -23.30 -5.23
CA HIS A 16 23.87 -23.32 -4.50
C HIS A 16 23.64 -23.79 -3.07
N TYR A 17 24.43 -24.76 -2.60
CA TYR A 17 24.25 -25.43 -1.30
C TYR A 17 22.78 -25.84 -1.04
N ASP A 18 22.17 -26.56 -2.00
CA ASP A 18 20.77 -27.02 -1.96
C ASP A 18 19.71 -25.92 -1.80
N LYS A 19 20.08 -24.67 -2.06
CA LYS A 19 19.18 -23.50 -2.00
C LYS A 19 19.02 -22.91 -3.37
N ILE A 20 17.79 -22.53 -3.70
CA ILE A 20 17.53 -21.75 -4.91
C ILE A 20 17.94 -20.30 -4.67
N SER A 21 18.83 -19.78 -5.51
CA SER A 21 19.31 -18.39 -5.45
C SER A 21 18.64 -17.50 -6.49
N CYS A 22 18.28 -18.07 -7.65
CA CYS A 22 17.49 -17.36 -8.64
C CYS A 22 16.61 -18.28 -9.48
N MET A 23 15.49 -17.74 -9.94
CA MET A 23 14.56 -18.35 -10.88
C MET A 23 14.00 -17.27 -11.82
N LYS A 24 14.20 -17.43 -13.13
CA LYS A 24 13.66 -16.56 -14.18
C LYS A 24 12.13 -16.51 -14.16
N GLY A 25 11.46 -17.64 -13.89
CA GLY A 25 10.01 -17.65 -13.69
C GLY A 25 9.54 -16.73 -12.56
N ALA A 26 10.30 -16.66 -11.46
CA ALA A 26 9.99 -15.76 -10.35
C ALA A 26 10.13 -14.27 -10.75
N TYR A 27 10.99 -13.95 -11.70
CA TYR A 27 11.12 -12.59 -12.25
C TYR A 27 9.83 -12.15 -12.97
N PHE A 28 9.29 -12.97 -13.87
CA PHE A 28 8.05 -12.62 -14.56
C PHE A 28 6.87 -12.52 -13.59
N ALA A 29 6.78 -13.45 -12.63
CA ALA A 29 5.80 -13.37 -11.56
C ALA A 29 5.94 -12.07 -10.76
N HIS A 30 7.18 -11.69 -10.39
CA HIS A 30 7.47 -10.45 -9.69
C HIS A 30 6.96 -9.22 -10.45
N VAL A 31 7.25 -9.13 -11.75
CA VAL A 31 6.80 -8.02 -12.61
C VAL A 31 5.27 -7.95 -12.64
N VAL A 32 4.59 -9.08 -12.83
CA VAL A 32 3.11 -9.15 -12.82
C VAL A 32 2.54 -8.66 -11.48
N PHE A 33 3.10 -9.10 -10.35
CA PHE A 33 2.64 -8.66 -9.04
C PHE A 33 2.95 -7.18 -8.79
N CYS A 34 4.07 -6.65 -9.28
CA CYS A 34 4.34 -5.21 -9.25
C CYS A 34 3.27 -4.42 -10.01
N TYR A 35 2.83 -4.88 -11.18
CA TYR A 35 1.69 -4.26 -11.88
C TYR A 35 0.40 -4.32 -11.07
N PHE A 36 0.09 -5.45 -10.42
CA PHE A 36 -1.07 -5.53 -9.54
C PHE A 36 -0.95 -4.58 -8.34
N VAL A 37 0.23 -4.41 -7.73
CA VAL A 37 0.47 -3.42 -6.68
C VAL A 37 0.15 -2.00 -7.17
N MET A 38 0.58 -1.66 -8.39
CA MET A 38 0.29 -0.36 -8.99
C MET A 38 -1.21 -0.17 -9.18
N LEU A 39 -1.87 -1.08 -9.90
CA LEU A 39 -3.28 -0.96 -10.26
C LEU A 39 -4.19 -0.98 -9.03
N THR A 40 -3.95 -1.89 -8.08
CA THR A 40 -4.76 -1.98 -6.86
C THR A 40 -4.52 -0.77 -5.94
N GLY A 41 -3.31 -0.23 -5.87
CA GLY A 41 -3.05 1.01 -5.14
C GLY A 41 -3.74 2.23 -5.77
N VAL A 42 -3.69 2.40 -7.10
CA VAL A 42 -4.47 3.46 -7.79
C VAL A 42 -5.96 3.29 -7.48
N GLY A 43 -6.48 2.07 -7.61
CA GLY A 43 -7.87 1.76 -7.27
C GLY A 43 -8.22 2.14 -5.83
N ALA A 44 -7.33 1.87 -4.87
CA ALA A 44 -7.52 2.23 -3.46
C ALA A 44 -7.56 3.76 -3.25
N PHE A 45 -6.70 4.54 -3.93
CA PHE A 45 -6.74 6.00 -3.83
C PHE A 45 -7.98 6.59 -4.49
N VAL A 46 -8.31 6.16 -5.71
CA VAL A 46 -9.48 6.65 -6.46
C VAL A 46 -10.78 6.34 -5.70
N SER A 47 -10.94 5.11 -5.23
CA SER A 47 -12.10 4.69 -4.42
C SER A 47 -12.23 5.47 -3.11
N ARG A 48 -11.15 6.10 -2.63
CA ARG A 48 -11.19 6.94 -1.43
C ARG A 48 -11.65 8.37 -1.73
N VAL A 49 -11.32 8.88 -2.90
CA VAL A 49 -11.69 10.24 -3.35
C VAL A 49 -13.12 10.27 -3.88
N VAL A 50 -13.53 9.23 -4.62
CA VAL A 50 -14.85 9.15 -5.25
C VAL A 50 -15.85 8.43 -4.32
N PRO A 51 -16.88 9.11 -3.77
CA PRO A 51 -17.79 8.52 -2.78
C PRO A 51 -18.51 7.27 -3.26
N SER A 52 -18.90 7.22 -4.54
CA SER A 52 -19.64 6.09 -5.14
C SER A 52 -18.85 4.79 -5.12
N PHE A 53 -17.51 4.86 -5.11
CA PHE A 53 -16.63 3.70 -5.09
C PHE A 53 -16.07 3.39 -3.70
N LYS A 54 -16.53 4.06 -2.64
CA LYS A 54 -15.97 3.88 -1.29
C LYS A 54 -15.99 2.43 -0.80
N TRP A 55 -16.97 1.63 -1.23
CA TRP A 55 -17.08 0.22 -0.86
C TRP A 55 -15.97 -0.65 -1.47
N THR A 56 -15.44 -0.29 -2.65
CA THR A 56 -14.36 -1.04 -3.31
C THR A 56 -13.00 -0.78 -2.68
N HIS A 57 -12.84 0.30 -1.91
CA HIS A 57 -11.58 0.66 -1.26
C HIS A 57 -10.98 -0.47 -0.42
N VAL A 58 -11.82 -1.20 0.32
CA VAL A 58 -11.36 -2.32 1.15
C VAL A 58 -10.80 -3.46 0.30
N TRP A 59 -11.43 -3.75 -0.84
CA TRP A 59 -11.01 -4.79 -1.76
C TRP A 59 -9.70 -4.43 -2.46
N PHE A 60 -9.58 -3.19 -2.96
CA PHE A 60 -8.34 -2.70 -3.54
C PHE A 60 -7.20 -2.65 -2.52
N GLY A 61 -7.49 -2.23 -1.28
CA GLY A 61 -6.51 -2.26 -0.19
C GLY A 61 -6.01 -3.68 0.10
N ARG A 62 -6.91 -4.67 0.18
CA ARG A 62 -6.53 -6.09 0.36
C ARG A 62 -5.72 -6.62 -0.82
N GLY A 63 -6.16 -6.33 -2.04
CA GLY A 63 -5.45 -6.70 -3.28
C GLY A 63 -4.04 -6.12 -3.33
N TYR A 64 -3.86 -4.87 -2.91
CA TYR A 64 -2.55 -4.21 -2.79
C TYR A 64 -1.63 -4.97 -1.83
N ILE A 65 -2.09 -5.28 -0.62
CA ILE A 65 -1.28 -6.01 0.38
C ILE A 65 -0.90 -7.40 -0.12
N ILE A 66 -1.86 -8.16 -0.66
CA ILE A 66 -1.61 -9.51 -1.17
C ILE A 66 -0.59 -9.46 -2.32
N SER A 67 -0.79 -8.56 -3.28
CA SER A 67 0.12 -8.41 -4.42
C SER A 67 1.51 -7.99 -3.96
N MET A 68 1.61 -7.13 -2.94
CA MET A 68 2.88 -6.72 -2.36
C MET A 68 3.60 -7.89 -1.70
N LEU A 69 2.90 -8.74 -0.93
CA LEU A 69 3.50 -9.92 -0.32
C LEU A 69 4.05 -10.88 -1.38
N TRP A 70 3.31 -11.11 -2.46
CA TRP A 70 3.76 -11.93 -3.57
C TRP A 70 4.92 -11.30 -4.35
N ALA A 71 4.90 -9.98 -4.58
CA ALA A 71 6.02 -9.27 -5.18
C ALA A 71 7.28 -9.40 -4.32
N THR A 72 7.16 -9.27 -3.00
CA THR A 72 8.29 -9.47 -2.08
C THR A 72 8.78 -10.92 -2.12
N ALA A 73 7.89 -11.90 -2.01
CA ALA A 73 8.25 -13.33 -2.01
C ALA A 73 8.99 -13.74 -3.29
N THR A 74 8.45 -13.36 -4.45
CA THR A 74 9.09 -13.60 -5.75
C THR A 74 10.42 -12.87 -5.86
N SER A 75 10.55 -11.66 -5.29
CA SER A 75 11.82 -10.92 -5.33
C SER A 75 12.96 -11.57 -4.53
N LEU A 76 12.65 -12.44 -3.56
CA LEU A 76 13.69 -13.16 -2.82
C LEU A 76 14.47 -14.15 -3.71
N VAL A 77 13.89 -14.54 -4.86
CA VAL A 77 14.41 -15.58 -5.76
C VAL A 77 14.78 -15.00 -7.14
N ILE A 78 15.03 -13.70 -7.24
CA ILE A 78 15.45 -13.05 -8.51
C ILE A 78 16.80 -12.32 -8.38
N HIS A 79 17.48 -12.45 -7.24
CA HIS A 79 18.65 -11.62 -6.93
C HIS A 79 19.92 -12.44 -6.76
N ASN A 80 20.72 -12.48 -7.81
CA ASN A 80 22.11 -12.97 -7.76
C ASN A 80 23.16 -11.83 -7.79
N SER A 81 22.76 -10.58 -8.02
CA SER A 81 23.64 -9.39 -8.02
C SER A 81 23.43 -8.45 -6.82
N GLY A 82 22.57 -8.83 -5.86
CA GLY A 82 22.16 -7.97 -4.74
C GLY A 82 21.14 -6.88 -5.10
N LEU A 83 20.57 -6.25 -4.08
CA LEU A 83 19.61 -5.14 -4.22
C LEU A 83 20.32 -3.79 -4.10
N PRO A 84 19.95 -2.76 -4.89
CA PRO A 84 20.44 -1.41 -4.66
C PRO A 84 20.14 -0.97 -3.22
N PRO A 85 21.09 -0.35 -2.49
CA PRO A 85 20.86 0.09 -1.12
C PRO A 85 19.65 1.03 -0.96
N ALA A 86 19.39 1.88 -1.96
CA ALA A 86 18.20 2.73 -1.98
C ALA A 86 16.89 1.92 -1.98
N THR A 87 16.87 0.76 -2.65
CA THR A 87 15.71 -0.13 -2.65
C THR A 87 15.49 -0.76 -1.27
N LEU A 88 16.57 -1.13 -0.56
CA LEU A 88 16.47 -1.63 0.81
C LEU A 88 15.90 -0.56 1.76
N ILE A 89 16.34 0.70 1.62
CA ILE A 89 15.80 1.84 2.36
C ILE A 89 14.29 2.00 2.06
N SER A 90 13.89 1.94 0.79
CA SER A 90 12.47 1.99 0.41
C SER A 90 11.67 0.84 1.02
N PHE A 91 12.21 -0.38 1.14
CA PHE A 91 11.51 -1.48 1.81
C PHE A 91 11.30 -1.23 3.30
N VAL A 92 12.31 -0.72 4.00
CA VAL A 92 12.18 -0.32 5.41
C VAL A 92 11.07 0.73 5.55
N TRP A 93 11.07 1.72 4.66
CA TRP A 93 10.05 2.77 4.63
C TRP A 93 8.65 2.22 4.36
N VAL A 94 8.50 1.32 3.39
CA VAL A 94 7.22 0.69 3.05
C VAL A 94 6.68 -0.11 4.23
N MET A 95 7.49 -1.00 4.79
CA MET A 95 7.06 -1.90 5.88
C MET A 95 6.78 -1.11 7.17
N GLY A 96 7.68 -0.20 7.54
CA GLY A 96 7.50 0.68 8.69
C GLY A 96 6.32 1.63 8.51
N GLY A 97 6.24 2.29 7.36
CA GLY A 97 5.16 3.21 7.01
C GLY A 97 3.79 2.54 7.01
N MET A 98 3.65 1.35 6.43
CA MET A 98 2.39 0.60 6.46
C MET A 98 1.98 0.18 7.87
N THR A 99 2.93 -0.24 8.70
CA THR A 99 2.67 -0.61 10.11
C THR A 99 2.17 0.62 10.88
N ILE A 100 2.85 1.74 10.75
CA ILE A 100 2.46 3.01 11.37
C ILE A 100 1.09 3.47 10.84
N ALA A 101 0.87 3.41 9.53
CA ALA A 101 -0.40 3.79 8.91
C ALA A 101 -1.56 2.94 9.42
N TRP A 102 -1.35 1.64 9.65
CA TRP A 102 -2.35 0.75 10.22
C TRP A 102 -2.71 1.11 11.68
N ILE A 103 -1.72 1.39 12.52
CA ILE A 103 -1.95 1.84 13.90
C ILE A 103 -2.74 3.15 13.91
N ILE A 104 -2.32 4.12 13.10
CA ILE A 104 -2.94 5.44 12.96
C ILE A 104 -4.41 5.33 12.54
N ILE A 105 -4.74 4.50 11.54
CA ILE A 105 -6.13 4.36 11.08
C ILE A 105 -6.99 3.64 12.12
N LYS A 106 -6.46 2.65 12.86
CA LYS A 106 -7.19 1.98 13.93
C LYS A 106 -7.55 2.93 15.06
N PHE A 107 -6.61 3.80 15.45
CA PHE A 107 -6.89 4.85 16.43
C PHE A 107 -7.96 5.83 15.93
N HIS A 108 -7.89 6.23 14.65
CA HIS A 108 -8.91 7.08 14.04
C HIS A 108 -10.31 6.42 14.02
N GLU A 109 -10.38 5.13 13.66
CA GLU A 109 -11.62 4.35 13.65
C GLU A 109 -12.24 4.27 15.05
N ALA A 110 -11.44 3.93 16.06
CA ALA A 110 -11.89 3.84 17.45
C ALA A 110 -12.43 5.20 17.96
N ARG A 111 -11.70 6.29 17.69
CA ARG A 111 -12.15 7.65 18.06
C ARG A 111 -13.46 8.03 17.36
N MET A 112 -13.58 7.75 16.06
CA MET A 112 -14.82 8.05 15.32
C MET A 112 -16.00 7.19 15.80
N GLN A 113 -15.76 5.92 16.12
CA GLN A 113 -16.78 5.03 16.69
C GLN A 113 -17.28 5.57 18.04
N HIS A 114 -16.37 5.93 18.94
CA HIS A 114 -16.72 6.48 20.25
C HIS A 114 -17.54 7.76 20.15
N LEU A 115 -17.13 8.69 19.28
CA LEU A 115 -17.87 9.95 19.07
C LEU A 115 -19.27 9.70 18.47
N ALA A 116 -19.39 8.79 17.52
CA ALA A 116 -20.68 8.44 16.93
C ALA A 116 -21.60 7.77 17.95
N LEU A 117 -21.09 6.82 18.74
CA LEU A 117 -21.85 6.16 19.81
C LEU A 117 -22.34 7.16 20.85
N ALA A 118 -21.49 8.09 21.29
CA ALA A 118 -21.87 9.12 22.25
C ALA A 118 -22.97 10.06 21.69
N ALA A 119 -22.89 10.41 20.41
CA ALA A 119 -23.91 11.22 19.73
C ALA A 119 -25.25 10.48 19.61
N VAL A 120 -25.22 9.22 19.20
CA VAL A 120 -26.44 8.37 19.11
C VAL A 120 -27.05 8.17 20.50
N ALA A 121 -26.26 7.84 21.51
CA ALA A 121 -26.73 7.65 22.88
C ALA A 121 -27.43 8.91 23.43
N ARG A 122 -26.86 10.10 23.16
CA ARG A 122 -27.49 11.38 23.52
C ARG A 122 -28.81 11.59 22.80
N SER A 123 -28.86 11.32 21.49
CA SER A 123 -30.10 11.47 20.70
C SER A 123 -31.22 10.54 21.17
N LEU A 124 -30.87 9.35 21.68
CA LEU A 124 -31.83 8.40 22.25
C LEU A 124 -32.31 8.82 23.65
N ALA A 125 -31.42 9.41 24.46
CA ALA A 125 -31.78 9.91 25.79
C ALA A 125 -32.67 11.17 25.74
N GLU A 126 -32.48 12.01 24.72
CA GLU A 126 -33.26 13.23 24.49
C GLU A 126 -34.55 12.98 23.68
N ALA A 127 -34.70 11.80 23.09
CA ALA A 127 -35.92 11.44 22.38
C ALA A 127 -37.09 11.46 23.39
N PRO A 128 -38.14 12.29 23.16
CA PRO A 128 -39.31 12.27 24.03
C PRO A 128 -39.88 10.86 24.02
N ALA A 129 -40.27 10.35 25.20
CA ALA A 129 -40.95 9.07 25.35
C ALA A 129 -42.27 9.11 24.57
N GLY A 130 -42.20 8.85 23.26
CA GLY A 130 -43.36 8.71 22.41
C GLY A 130 -44.22 7.57 22.95
N PRO A 131 -45.56 7.68 22.89
CA PRO A 131 -46.43 6.61 23.34
C PRO A 131 -46.05 5.33 22.60
N ILE A 132 -45.73 4.29 23.36
CA ILE A 132 -45.52 2.95 22.86
C ILE A 132 -46.85 2.52 22.24
N THR A 133 -47.04 2.75 20.94
CA THR A 133 -48.14 2.12 20.20
C THR A 133 -47.76 0.65 20.03
N SER A 134 -48.13 -0.13 21.03
CA SER A 134 -48.21 -1.58 21.01
C SER A 134 -49.24 -2.01 19.97
N SER A 135 -48.91 -1.91 18.69
CA SER A 135 -49.70 -2.48 17.62
C SER A 135 -48.73 -3.06 16.60
N ASP A 136 -48.24 -4.26 16.91
CA ASP A 136 -47.82 -5.22 15.89
C ASP A 136 -47.85 -6.63 16.50
N ASN A 137 -49.06 -7.20 16.47
CA ASN A 137 -49.23 -8.65 16.49
C ASN A 137 -48.75 -9.19 15.14
N SER A 138 -47.45 -9.43 14.98
CA SER A 138 -46.97 -10.35 13.96
C SER A 138 -45.74 -11.13 14.43
N SER A 139 -45.97 -12.42 14.57
CA SER A 139 -45.04 -13.46 14.95
C SER A 139 -43.95 -13.64 13.88
N SER A 140 -42.73 -13.18 14.15
CA SER A 140 -41.50 -13.76 13.58
C SER A 140 -40.31 -13.49 14.51
N SER A 141 -40.12 -14.36 15.50
CA SER A 141 -39.21 -14.20 16.64
C SER A 141 -37.72 -14.41 16.35
N SER A 142 -37.28 -14.42 15.09
CA SER A 142 -35.84 -14.40 14.74
C SER A 142 -35.40 -13.16 13.96
N GLY A 143 -36.32 -12.29 13.51
CA GLY A 143 -36.01 -11.14 12.66
C GLY A 143 -35.86 -9.79 13.39
N THR A 144 -36.48 -9.63 14.56
CA THR A 144 -36.62 -8.32 15.22
C THR A 144 -35.31 -7.82 15.84
N ALA A 145 -34.52 -8.71 16.46
CA ALA A 145 -33.22 -8.36 17.02
C ALA A 145 -32.22 -7.96 15.93
N GLY A 146 -32.19 -8.70 14.82
CA GLY A 146 -31.36 -8.37 13.65
C GLY A 146 -31.75 -7.04 13.02
N LYS A 147 -33.05 -6.75 12.91
CA LYS A 147 -33.56 -5.47 12.38
C LYS A 147 -33.23 -4.28 13.28
N ALA A 148 -33.32 -4.44 14.60
CA ALA A 148 -32.94 -3.40 15.56
C ALA A 148 -31.42 -3.13 15.57
N LEU A 149 -30.59 -4.18 15.44
CA LEU A 149 -29.14 -4.07 15.30
C LEU A 149 -28.74 -3.38 13.98
N LEU A 150 -29.39 -3.77 12.87
CA LEU A 150 -29.22 -3.13 11.56
C LEU A 150 -29.59 -1.64 11.60
N ASP A 151 -30.65 -1.27 12.34
CA ASP A 151 -31.04 0.14 12.53
C ASP A 151 -29.99 0.91 13.33
N LEU A 152 -29.43 0.30 14.38
CA LEU A 152 -28.37 0.93 15.19
C LEU A 152 -27.09 1.15 14.39
N ASP A 153 -26.63 0.17 13.62
CA ASP A 153 -25.44 0.29 12.78
C ASP A 153 -25.61 1.34 11.67
N ALA A 154 -26.81 1.42 11.09
CA ALA A 154 -27.15 2.46 10.12
C ALA A 154 -27.05 3.85 10.75
N ARG A 155 -27.66 4.05 11.93
CA ARG A 155 -27.60 5.33 12.68
C ARG A 155 -26.17 5.71 13.05
N ILE A 156 -25.37 4.77 13.54
CA ILE A 156 -23.95 5.02 13.86
C ILE A 156 -23.18 5.46 12.61
N ASN A 157 -23.42 4.81 11.47
CA ASN A 157 -22.73 5.14 10.22
C ASN A 157 -23.17 6.49 9.64
N GLU A 158 -24.45 6.83 9.78
CA GLU A 158 -24.98 8.16 9.45
C GLU A 158 -24.31 9.24 10.31
N GLU A 159 -24.23 9.03 11.63
CA GLU A 159 -23.58 9.97 12.55
C GLU A 159 -22.09 10.12 12.27
N LYS A 160 -21.37 9.04 11.94
CA LYS A 160 -19.98 9.13 11.45
C LYS A 160 -19.89 10.00 10.19
N GLY A 161 -20.85 9.86 9.28
CA GLY A 161 -20.98 10.67 8.08
C GLY A 161 -21.19 12.16 8.41
N ARG A 162 -22.07 12.46 9.35
CA ARG A 162 -22.37 13.81 9.84
C ARG A 162 -21.17 14.46 10.51
N ILE A 163 -20.53 13.76 11.46
CA ILE A 163 -19.29 14.21 12.12
C ILE A 163 -18.16 14.42 11.10
N ALA A 164 -18.07 13.59 10.07
CA ALA A 164 -17.08 13.80 9.02
C ALA A 164 -17.41 15.02 8.15
N ALA A 165 -18.69 15.26 7.86
CA ALA A 165 -19.16 16.40 7.08
C ALA A 165 -18.93 17.74 7.79
N SER A 166 -19.12 17.77 9.11
CA SER A 166 -18.98 18.99 9.93
C SER A 166 -17.55 19.50 10.06
N LYS A 167 -16.54 18.69 9.70
CA LYS A 167 -15.13 19.09 9.81
C LYS A 167 -14.75 20.20 8.85
N THR A 168 -14.02 21.18 9.38
CA THR A 168 -13.39 22.25 8.60
C THR A 168 -12.25 21.72 7.72
N PHE A 169 -11.76 22.55 6.81
CA PHE A 169 -10.58 22.25 6.01
C PHE A 169 -9.37 21.85 6.88
N ALA A 170 -9.02 22.69 7.86
CA ALA A 170 -7.88 22.45 8.74
C ALA A 170 -8.03 21.14 9.53
N GLN A 171 -9.23 20.87 10.06
CA GLN A 171 -9.53 19.62 10.77
C GLN A 171 -9.47 18.38 9.86
N ARG A 172 -9.70 18.52 8.55
CA ARG A 172 -9.56 17.42 7.58
C ARG A 172 -8.11 17.19 7.21
N PHE A 173 -7.39 18.27 6.90
CA PHE A 173 -6.00 18.20 6.44
C PHE A 173 -5.04 17.77 7.56
N PHE A 174 -5.14 18.38 8.74
CA PHE A 174 -4.35 18.00 9.92
C PHE A 174 -4.98 16.84 10.70
N SER A 175 -5.68 15.93 10.01
CA SER A 175 -6.26 14.75 10.64
C SER A 175 -5.33 13.56 10.61
N ILE A 176 -5.47 12.70 11.61
CA ILE A 176 -4.87 11.35 11.68
C ILE A 176 -5.21 10.54 10.40
N LYS A 177 -6.40 10.75 9.83
CA LYS A 177 -6.83 10.11 8.58
C LYS A 177 -6.06 10.62 7.36
N ALA A 178 -5.78 11.92 7.28
CA ALA A 178 -4.97 12.49 6.21
C ALA A 178 -3.51 12.02 6.33
N LEU A 179 -2.97 11.99 7.55
CA LEU A 179 -1.64 11.43 7.82
C LEU A 179 -1.53 9.96 7.37
N HIS A 180 -2.52 9.12 7.70
CA HIS A 180 -2.60 7.76 7.17
C HIS A 180 -2.55 7.73 5.64
N GLY A 181 -3.35 8.57 4.97
CA GLY A 181 -3.36 8.66 3.51
C GLY A 181 -2.00 9.05 2.91
N MET A 182 -1.32 10.04 3.51
CA MET A 182 0.02 10.48 3.07
C MET A 182 1.06 9.37 3.23
N ILE A 183 1.06 8.67 4.36
CA ILE A 183 1.99 7.56 4.60
C ILE A 183 1.71 6.43 3.61
N MET A 184 0.44 6.03 3.44
CA MET A 184 0.05 4.97 2.48
C MET A 184 0.44 5.32 1.04
N PHE A 185 0.25 6.57 0.61
CA PHE A 185 0.68 7.02 -0.72
C PHE A 185 2.19 6.96 -0.89
N THR A 186 2.93 7.42 0.12
CA THR A 186 4.39 7.40 0.12
C THR A 186 4.94 5.97 0.13
N SER A 187 4.31 5.05 0.86
CA SER A 187 4.65 3.63 0.79
C SER A 187 4.36 3.06 -0.61
N TRP A 188 3.17 3.31 -1.16
CA TRP A 188 2.77 2.78 -2.47
C TRP A 188 3.72 3.22 -3.61
N ILE A 189 4.03 4.51 -3.71
CA ILE A 189 4.87 5.05 -4.78
C ILE A 189 6.32 4.52 -4.73
N ASN A 190 6.84 4.25 -3.52
CA ASN A 190 8.16 3.64 -3.33
C ASN A 190 8.22 2.21 -3.89
N ILE A 191 7.09 1.51 -3.96
CA ILE A 191 7.01 0.18 -4.59
C ILE A 191 6.76 0.30 -6.09
N VAL A 192 5.84 1.17 -6.52
CA VAL A 192 5.49 1.34 -7.95
C VAL A 192 6.64 1.84 -8.79
N GLY A 193 7.51 2.70 -8.24
CA GLY A 193 8.71 3.15 -8.94
C GLY A 193 9.59 2.00 -9.46
N ARG A 194 9.48 0.81 -8.87
CA ARG A 194 10.22 -0.39 -9.31
C ARG A 194 9.74 -0.96 -10.63
N ILE A 195 8.50 -0.73 -11.05
CA ILE A 195 8.03 -1.14 -12.39
C ILE A 195 8.89 -0.44 -13.45
N PHE A 196 9.09 0.86 -13.30
CA PHE A 196 9.87 1.67 -14.24
C PHE A 196 11.37 1.41 -14.18
N ALA A 197 11.86 0.84 -13.07
CA ALA A 197 13.26 0.48 -12.90
C ALA A 197 13.57 -0.99 -13.24
N SER A 198 12.54 -1.82 -13.47
CA SER A 198 12.71 -3.22 -13.88
C SER A 198 12.85 -3.31 -15.39
N ASN A 199 13.71 -4.21 -15.88
CA ASN A 199 13.88 -4.42 -17.32
C ASN A 199 12.60 -4.96 -17.99
N GLN A 200 11.80 -4.10 -18.60
CA GLN A 200 10.57 -4.52 -19.26
C GLN A 200 10.80 -5.23 -20.62
N SER A 201 12.05 -5.39 -21.08
CA SER A 201 12.33 -6.08 -22.34
C SER A 201 12.03 -7.59 -22.28
N GLY A 202 11.99 -8.16 -21.07
CA GLY A 202 11.84 -9.61 -20.87
C GLY A 202 13.19 -10.36 -20.86
N ASP A 203 14.28 -9.66 -21.15
CA ASP A 203 15.64 -10.22 -21.09
C ASP A 203 16.12 -10.20 -19.64
N PHE A 204 15.71 -11.22 -18.89
CA PHE A 204 16.18 -11.49 -17.55
C PHE A 204 16.90 -12.83 -17.50
N THR A 205 18.09 -12.82 -16.91
CA THR A 205 18.95 -14.00 -16.75
C THR A 205 19.45 -14.07 -15.31
N CYS A 206 19.50 -15.27 -14.74
CA CYS A 206 20.06 -15.51 -13.41
C CYS A 206 21.60 -15.50 -13.46
N HIS A 207 22.28 -14.67 -12.66
CA HIS A 207 23.75 -14.65 -12.55
C HIS A 207 24.28 -15.57 -11.43
N THR A 208 25.57 -15.76 -11.21
CA THR A 208 26.11 -16.39 -9.97
C THR A 208 27.25 -15.51 -9.47
N TYR A 209 27.65 -15.55 -8.20
CA TYR A 209 28.92 -14.91 -7.78
C TYR A 209 29.92 -15.98 -7.33
N PRO A 210 31.20 -15.95 -7.78
CA PRO A 210 31.76 -15.03 -8.77
C PRO A 210 31.17 -15.25 -10.17
N VAL A 211 30.93 -14.16 -10.89
CA VAL A 211 30.06 -14.11 -12.08
C VAL A 211 30.73 -14.76 -13.28
N TYR A 212 30.35 -16.01 -13.53
CA TYR A 212 30.68 -16.75 -14.73
C TYR A 212 29.41 -17.37 -15.30
N LYS A 213 28.68 -16.62 -16.12
CA LYS A 213 27.68 -17.19 -17.02
C LYS A 213 27.77 -16.49 -18.38
N PRO A 214 27.72 -17.22 -19.49
CA PRO A 214 27.70 -16.61 -20.82
C PRO A 214 26.38 -15.86 -21.01
N LEU A 215 26.46 -14.57 -21.36
CA LEU A 215 25.31 -13.79 -21.82
C LEU A 215 24.99 -14.21 -23.27
N ASP A 216 23.70 -14.28 -23.64
CA ASP A 216 23.23 -14.48 -25.02
C ASP A 216 23.77 -15.71 -25.76
N THR A 217 23.82 -16.87 -25.10
CA THR A 217 24.11 -18.13 -25.80
C THR A 217 22.89 -19.06 -25.77
N PRO A 218 22.44 -19.57 -26.94
CA PRO A 218 21.39 -20.58 -26.99
C PRO A 218 21.86 -21.83 -26.24
N ASP A 219 20.97 -22.40 -25.42
CA ASP A 219 21.13 -23.58 -24.55
C ASP A 219 22.45 -24.34 -24.78
N ILE A 220 23.51 -23.89 -24.12
CA ILE A 220 24.77 -24.63 -24.11
C ILE A 220 24.54 -25.83 -23.17
N PRO A 221 24.61 -27.08 -23.66
CA PRO A 221 24.43 -28.24 -22.80
C PRO A 221 25.47 -28.21 -21.68
N ASP A 222 25.10 -28.60 -20.46
CA ASP A 222 25.96 -28.57 -19.27
C ASP A 222 27.31 -29.33 -19.44
N SER A 223 27.41 -30.15 -20.50
CA SER A 223 28.62 -30.89 -20.89
C SER A 223 29.60 -30.11 -21.76
N ALA A 224 29.28 -28.89 -22.21
CA ALA A 224 30.18 -28.12 -23.06
C ALA A 224 31.26 -27.42 -22.22
N SER A 225 32.53 -27.67 -22.52
CA SER A 225 33.65 -26.91 -21.95
C SER A 225 33.62 -25.49 -22.51
N LEU A 226 33.01 -24.55 -21.78
CA LEU A 226 33.04 -23.13 -22.09
C LEU A 226 34.46 -22.60 -21.91
N ASP A 227 35.03 -22.07 -22.99
CA ASP A 227 36.29 -21.34 -22.95
C ASP A 227 36.11 -20.09 -22.06
N VAL A 228 37.03 -19.83 -21.13
CA VAL A 228 36.91 -18.77 -20.12
C VAL A 228 36.68 -17.38 -20.75
N ALA A 229 37.11 -17.20 -22.00
CA ALA A 229 36.89 -16.02 -22.81
C ALA A 229 35.40 -15.69 -23.11
N SER A 230 34.49 -16.66 -22.97
CA SER A 230 33.04 -16.49 -23.17
C SER A 230 32.28 -16.08 -21.91
N LEU A 231 32.96 -16.05 -20.75
CA LEU A 231 32.36 -15.68 -19.47
C LEU A 231 32.50 -14.17 -19.26
N THR A 232 31.38 -13.49 -19.05
CA THR A 232 31.39 -12.04 -18.77
C THR A 232 31.47 -11.79 -17.28
N LEU A 233 32.55 -11.16 -16.83
CA LEU A 233 32.67 -10.66 -15.47
C LEU A 233 31.76 -9.43 -15.30
N LEU A 234 30.77 -9.51 -14.42
CA LEU A 234 30.02 -8.33 -14.00
C LEU A 234 30.91 -7.45 -13.12
N PRO A 235 31.08 -6.16 -13.46
CA PRO A 235 31.95 -5.29 -12.68
C PRO A 235 31.37 -5.03 -11.29
N THR A 236 32.21 -5.06 -10.26
CA THR A 236 31.83 -4.78 -8.86
C THR A 236 31.23 -3.38 -8.70
N HIS A 237 31.62 -2.45 -9.56
CA HIS A 237 31.08 -1.10 -9.64
C HIS A 237 30.40 -0.87 -10.98
N ASN A 238 29.25 -0.21 -10.96
CA ASN A 238 28.61 0.21 -12.21
C ASN A 238 29.54 1.22 -12.92
N PRO A 239 30.02 0.94 -14.15
CA PRO A 239 30.94 1.82 -14.86
C PRO A 239 30.31 3.18 -15.18
N ASP A 240 28.99 3.24 -15.28
CA ASP A 240 28.20 4.46 -15.51
C ASP A 240 27.68 5.09 -14.21
N TYR A 241 28.23 4.72 -13.04
CA TYR A 241 27.73 5.21 -11.74
C TYR A 241 27.56 6.72 -11.71
N ALA A 242 28.52 7.48 -12.23
CA ALA A 242 28.50 8.95 -12.23
C ALA A 242 27.28 9.57 -12.95
N LYS A 243 26.65 8.84 -13.89
CA LYS A 243 25.46 9.30 -14.63
C LYS A 243 24.17 9.04 -13.86
N LEU A 244 24.20 8.23 -12.80
CA LEU A 244 23.02 7.81 -12.06
C LEU A 244 22.56 8.91 -11.10
N PRO A 245 21.24 9.06 -10.91
CA PRO A 245 20.71 10.16 -10.10
C PRO A 245 21.14 10.10 -8.63
N TRP A 246 21.41 8.90 -8.09
CA TRP A 246 21.93 8.72 -6.74
C TRP A 246 23.43 9.00 -6.59
N ALA A 247 24.19 9.15 -7.67
CA ALA A 247 25.62 9.44 -7.58
C ALA A 247 25.88 10.87 -7.07
N LYS A 248 24.97 11.81 -7.34
CA LYS A 248 25.09 13.22 -6.93
C LYS A 248 24.64 13.46 -5.49
N LEU A 249 23.56 12.79 -5.06
CA LEU A 249 22.96 12.95 -3.73
C LEU A 249 23.50 11.95 -2.70
N GLY A 250 24.25 10.94 -3.15
CA GLY A 250 24.53 9.74 -2.37
C GLY A 250 23.30 8.83 -2.25
N THR A 251 23.55 7.57 -1.87
CA THR A 251 22.50 6.56 -1.71
C THR A 251 21.45 6.95 -0.66
N ALA A 252 21.89 7.52 0.46
CA ALA A 252 21.02 8.00 1.53
C ALA A 252 20.20 9.22 1.11
N GLY A 253 20.83 10.22 0.47
CA GLY A 253 20.15 11.42 -0.02
C GLY A 253 19.11 11.09 -1.10
N TRP A 254 19.44 10.17 -2.00
CA TRP A 254 18.50 9.67 -2.99
C TRP A 254 17.33 8.89 -2.38
N GLY A 255 17.61 8.00 -1.43
CA GLY A 255 16.56 7.27 -0.69
C GLY A 255 15.62 8.21 0.08
N ALA A 256 16.18 9.26 0.69
CA ALA A 256 15.39 10.30 1.35
C ALA A 256 14.53 11.10 0.35
N ALA A 257 15.09 11.49 -0.80
CA ALA A 257 14.34 12.19 -1.85
C ALA A 257 13.17 11.35 -2.38
N LEU A 258 13.38 10.05 -2.58
CA LEU A 258 12.33 9.09 -2.99
C LEU A 258 11.24 8.89 -1.93
N SER A 259 11.49 9.23 -0.67
CA SER A 259 10.53 9.10 0.42
C SER A 259 9.82 10.44 0.71
N LEU A 260 10.58 11.51 0.88
CA LEU A 260 10.05 12.83 1.24
C LEU A 260 9.36 13.54 0.06
N GLY A 261 9.87 13.36 -1.16
CA GLY A 261 9.29 13.96 -2.36
C GLY A 261 7.83 13.53 -2.57
N PRO A 262 7.53 12.22 -2.60
CA PRO A 262 6.15 11.77 -2.73
C PRO A 262 5.27 12.09 -1.53
N MET A 263 5.83 12.18 -0.33
CA MET A 263 5.07 12.66 0.84
C MET A 263 4.62 14.11 0.67
N ALA A 264 5.50 14.99 0.18
CA ALA A 264 5.15 16.37 -0.12
C ALA A 264 4.07 16.44 -1.23
N GLY A 265 4.20 15.62 -2.27
CA GLY A 265 3.16 15.48 -3.31
C GLY A 265 1.82 15.02 -2.73
N ALA A 266 1.82 14.02 -1.85
CA ALA A 266 0.63 13.53 -1.17
C ALA A 266 -0.02 14.61 -0.28
N ALA A 267 0.79 15.43 0.38
CA ALA A 267 0.31 16.55 1.18
C ALA A 267 -0.41 17.59 0.31
N LEU A 268 0.14 17.94 -0.85
CA LEU A 268 -0.50 18.88 -1.79
C LEU A 268 -1.85 18.35 -2.29
N VAL A 269 -1.90 17.08 -2.72
CA VAL A 269 -3.15 16.44 -3.16
C VAL A 269 -4.14 16.33 -1.99
N GLY A 270 -3.67 15.96 -0.81
CA GLY A 270 -4.47 15.87 0.41
C GLY A 270 -5.07 17.22 0.83
N ALA A 271 -4.32 18.31 0.65
CA ALA A 271 -4.82 19.67 0.87
C ALA A 271 -5.92 20.01 -0.13
N ALA A 272 -5.70 19.77 -1.43
CA ALA A 272 -6.72 20.01 -2.45
C ALA A 272 -8.02 19.23 -2.18
N VAL A 273 -7.93 17.93 -1.93
CA VAL A 273 -9.09 17.08 -1.62
C VAL A 273 -9.81 17.55 -0.35
N SER A 274 -9.05 17.90 0.70
CA SER A 274 -9.63 18.41 1.95
C SER A 274 -10.37 19.73 1.75
N PHE A 275 -9.82 20.61 0.91
CA PHE A 275 -10.42 21.91 0.58
C PHE A 275 -11.74 21.74 -0.17
N PHE A 276 -11.74 20.95 -1.25
CA PHE A 276 -12.96 20.69 -2.03
C PHE A 276 -14.03 19.97 -1.21
N ALA A 277 -13.64 18.99 -0.38
CA ALA A 277 -14.58 18.29 0.49
C ALA A 277 -15.21 19.20 1.55
N ALA A 278 -14.44 20.11 2.14
CA ALA A 278 -14.97 21.11 3.08
C ALA A 278 -15.93 22.09 2.39
N ARG A 279 -15.60 22.53 1.16
CA ARG A 279 -16.47 23.41 0.37
C ARG A 279 -17.78 22.72 -0.03
N ALA A 280 -17.72 21.46 -0.44
CA ALA A 280 -18.90 20.67 -0.78
C ALA A 280 -19.83 20.48 0.44
N ALA A 281 -19.27 20.19 1.61
CA ALA A 281 -20.05 20.04 2.84
C ALA A 281 -20.80 21.34 3.21
N ARG A 282 -20.14 22.51 3.09
CA ARG A 282 -20.78 23.81 3.29
C ARG A 282 -21.94 24.05 2.33
N LYS A 283 -21.77 23.74 1.04
CA LYS A 283 -22.82 23.93 0.02
C LYS A 283 -24.05 23.04 0.27
N SER A 284 -23.86 21.86 0.85
CA SER A 284 -24.97 20.94 1.16
C SER A 284 -25.83 21.35 2.37
N GLY A 285 -25.56 22.48 3.02
CA GLY A 285 -26.37 22.96 4.15
C GLY A 285 -26.32 22.06 5.39
N ARG A 286 -25.44 21.04 5.43
CA ARG A 286 -25.15 20.25 6.63
C ARG A 286 -24.33 21.09 7.60
N THR A 287 -24.99 21.99 8.30
CA THR A 287 -24.41 22.80 9.36
C THR A 287 -23.94 21.91 10.52
N THR A 288 -22.83 22.33 11.13
CA THR A 288 -22.26 21.79 12.35
C THR A 288 -23.35 21.70 13.42
N PRO A 289 -23.52 20.58 14.14
CA PRO A 289 -24.29 20.61 15.38
C PRO A 289 -23.62 21.60 16.33
N GLU A 290 -24.36 22.62 16.75
CA GLU A 290 -24.02 23.43 17.92
C GLU A 290 -23.79 22.48 19.09
N GLY A 291 -22.56 22.45 19.63
CA GLY A 291 -22.23 21.61 20.80
C GLY A 291 -21.02 20.67 20.66
N LEU A 292 -20.27 20.70 19.55
CA LEU A 292 -18.99 19.98 19.44
C LEU A 292 -17.75 20.89 19.35
N ASP A 293 -17.93 22.21 19.51
CA ASP A 293 -16.80 23.12 19.59
C ASP A 293 -16.18 23.16 21.00
N ALA A 294 -14.85 23.12 21.01
CA ALA A 294 -13.95 23.53 22.09
C ALA A 294 -13.78 22.65 23.33
N GLY A 295 -13.57 21.34 23.13
CA GLY A 295 -12.64 20.58 23.98
C GLY A 295 -11.18 20.90 23.62
N SER A 296 -10.77 22.16 23.78
CA SER A 296 -9.37 22.59 23.75
C SER A 296 -8.65 22.00 24.97
N GLY A 297 -8.29 20.73 24.87
CA GLY A 297 -7.34 20.12 25.79
C GLY A 297 -5.97 20.76 25.58
N LYS A 298 -5.63 21.69 26.47
CA LYS A 298 -4.23 21.90 26.84
C LYS A 298 -3.68 20.55 27.29
N ALA A 299 -2.69 20.04 26.56
CA ALA A 299 -1.66 19.14 27.03
C ALA A 299 -0.36 19.62 26.38
#